data_AF-A0A1B6F924-F1
#
_entry.id   AF-A0A1B6F924-F1
#
_cell.length_a   1.000
_cell.length_b   1.000
_cell.length_c   1.000
_cell.angle_alpha   90.00
_cell.angle_beta   90.00
_cell.angle_gamma   90.00
#
_symmetry.space_group_name_H-M   'P 1'
#
loop_
_entity.id
_entity.type
_entity.pdbx_description
1 polymer ?
#
loop_
_entity_poly.entity_id
_entity_poly.type
_entity_poly.pdbx_seq_one_letter_code
_entity_poly.pdbx_strand_id
1 'polypeptide(L)'
;MVLPASEDEINEIKLLFVDNFYLGLREAHMWLSIFLRHPRAEVNRVQRLNTLMCFIMFNMMCSVMFYAPLTGDSSTDDFDYGFGTREVYVSIQTLVISGVIAFILCSSFR
;
A
#
# COMPACT_ATOMS: atom_id res chain seq x y z
N MET A 1 26.21 -0.20 40.15
CA MET A 1 27.11 -1.23 39.59
C MET A 1 26.44 -1.72 38.31
N VAL A 2 26.94 -1.28 37.15
CA VAL A 2 26.42 -1.75 35.85
C VAL A 2 27.12 -3.07 35.58
N LEU A 3 26.36 -4.17 35.60
CA LEU A 3 26.88 -5.48 35.23
C LEU A 3 27.05 -5.49 33.70
N PRO A 4 28.15 -6.05 33.16
CA PRO A 4 28.29 -6.23 31.72
C PRO A 4 27.16 -7.17 31.24
N ALA A 5 26.43 -6.74 30.20
CA ALA A 5 25.36 -7.53 29.62
C ALA A 5 25.89 -8.90 29.19
N SER A 6 25.19 -9.98 29.57
CA SER A 6 25.52 -11.33 29.13
C SER A 6 25.35 -11.45 27.61
N GLU A 7 26.13 -12.31 26.95
CA GLU A 7 25.99 -12.56 25.50
C GLU A 7 24.57 -13.02 25.12
N ASP A 8 23.89 -13.72 26.04
CA ASP A 8 22.50 -14.15 25.90
C ASP A 8 21.52 -12.97 25.89
N GLU A 9 21.74 -11.98 26.76
CA GLU A 9 20.92 -10.78 26.91
C GLU A 9 21.04 -9.88 25.66
N ILE A 10 22.23 -9.83 25.07
CA ILE A 10 22.47 -9.11 23.80
C ILE A 10 21.72 -9.77 22.64
N ASN A 11 21.67 -11.10 22.59
CA ASN A 11 20.93 -11.84 21.56
C ASN A 11 19.41 -11.71 21.73
N GLU A 12 18.92 -11.71 22.96
CA GLU A 12 17.49 -11.48 23.25
C GLU A 12 17.06 -10.06 22.82
N ILE A 13 17.86 -9.03 23.13
CA ILE A 13 17.58 -7.65 22.71
C ILE A 13 17.56 -7.54 21.17
N LYS A 14 18.46 -8.23 20.45
CA LYS A 14 18.46 -8.25 18.98
C LYS A 14 17.20 -8.91 18.42
N LEU A 15 16.76 -10.02 18.99
CA LEU A 15 15.53 -10.70 18.57
C LEU A 15 14.30 -9.82 18.79
N LEU A 16 14.19 -9.20 19.97
CA LEU A 16 13.10 -8.26 20.28
C LEU A 16 13.12 -7.04 19.37
N PHE A 17 14.30 -6.51 19.02
CA PHE A 17 14.43 -5.40 18.09
C PHE A 17 13.97 -5.78 16.69
N VAL A 18 14.38 -6.95 16.20
CA VAL A 18 13.99 -7.47 14.88
C VAL A 18 12.48 -7.70 14.84
N ASP A 19 11.90 -8.34 15.86
CA ASP A 19 10.46 -8.54 15.95
C ASP A 19 9.71 -7.21 15.98
N ASN A 20 10.16 -6.24 16.79
CA ASN A 20 9.52 -4.93 16.86
C ASN A 20 9.65 -4.15 15.53
N PHE A 21 10.78 -4.28 14.83
CA PHE A 21 10.97 -3.70 13.50
C PHE A 21 10.01 -4.32 12.48
N TYR A 22 9.84 -5.65 12.49
CA TYR A 22 8.86 -6.34 11.65
C TYR A 22 7.42 -5.96 11.99
N LEU A 23 7.11 -5.77 13.28
CA LEU A 23 5.82 -5.26 13.74
C LEU A 23 5.58 -3.84 13.21
N GLY A 24 6.56 -2.94 13.32
CA GLY A 24 6.48 -1.58 12.81
C GLY A 24 6.32 -1.52 11.29
N LEU A 25 7.08 -2.32 10.53
CA LEU A 25 6.94 -2.42 9.07
C LEU A 25 5.58 -2.98 8.66
N ARG A 26 5.08 -3.98 9.39
CA ARG A 26 3.75 -4.55 9.18
C ARG A 26 2.66 -3.52 9.40
N GLU A 27 2.81 -2.63 10.37
CA GLU A 27 1.82 -1.60 10.68
C GLU A 27 1.91 -0.39 9.74
N ALA A 28 3.10 -0.04 9.25
CA ALA A 28 3.33 1.12 8.38
C ALA A 28 2.84 0.94 6.93
N HIS A 29 2.93 -0.28 6.38
CA HIS A 29 2.52 -0.54 4.99
C HIS A 29 1.17 -1.26 4.95
N MET A 30 0.14 -0.61 4.39
CA MET A 30 -1.21 -1.19 4.25
C MET A 30 -1.21 -2.56 3.56
N TRP A 31 -0.38 -2.73 2.54
CA TRP A 31 -0.23 -4.00 1.80
C TRP A 31 0.39 -5.09 2.69
N LEU A 32 1.49 -4.78 3.38
CA LEU A 32 2.18 -5.72 4.28
C LEU A 32 1.36 -6.05 5.53
N SER A 33 0.52 -5.11 5.99
CA SER A 33 -0.37 -5.33 7.13
C SER A 33 -1.44 -6.39 6.90
N ILE A 34 -1.80 -6.67 5.64
CA ILE A 34 -2.81 -7.68 5.32
C ILE A 34 -2.17 -9.08 5.38
N PHE A 35 -0.97 -9.24 4.85
CA PHE A 35 -0.29 -10.53 4.76
C PHE A 35 0.40 -10.97 6.06
N LEU A 36 0.97 -10.06 6.84
CA LEU A 36 1.84 -10.40 7.97
C LEU A 36 1.14 -10.37 9.35
N ARG A 37 -0.17 -10.07 9.40
CA ARG A 37 -0.89 -9.93 10.68
C ARG A 37 -1.25 -11.27 11.29
N HIS A 38 -0.94 -11.42 12.59
CA HIS A 38 -1.16 -12.64 13.35
C HIS A 38 -2.62 -13.15 13.25
N PRO A 39 -2.85 -14.47 13.05
CA PRO A 39 -4.17 -15.09 12.83
C PRO A 39 -5.17 -15.00 14.00
N ARG A 40 -4.85 -14.36 15.14
CA ARG A 40 -5.71 -14.37 16.34
C ARG A 40 -6.63 -13.14 16.52
N ALA A 41 -6.55 -12.13 15.67
CA ALA A 41 -7.42 -10.94 15.75
C ALA A 41 -8.37 -10.88 14.55
N GLU A 42 -9.64 -11.27 14.74
CA GLU A 42 -10.60 -11.43 13.65
C GLU A 42 -11.27 -10.12 13.20
N VAL A 43 -11.42 -9.13 14.09
CA VAL A 43 -12.34 -8.01 13.86
C VAL A 43 -11.84 -6.96 12.84
N ASN A 44 -10.52 -6.86 12.59
CA ASN A 44 -9.95 -5.85 11.66
C ASN A 44 -9.43 -6.43 10.32
N ARG A 45 -9.63 -7.72 10.01
CA ARG A 45 -9.18 -8.30 8.73
C ARG A 45 -10.11 -7.97 7.56
N VAL A 46 -11.42 -8.11 7.78
CA VAL A 46 -12.44 -7.82 6.76
C VAL A 46 -12.42 -6.33 6.39
N GLN A 47 -12.23 -5.46 7.38
CA GLN A 47 -12.08 -4.02 7.17
C GLN A 47 -10.91 -3.72 6.24
N ARG A 48 -9.71 -4.26 6.53
CA ARG A 48 -8.52 -4.06 5.69
C ARG A 48 -8.67 -4.67 4.28
N LEU A 49 -9.37 -5.79 4.14
CA LEU A 49 -9.67 -6.38 2.83
C LEU A 49 -10.60 -5.48 2.02
N ASN A 50 -11.64 -4.93 2.64
CA ASN A 50 -12.53 -3.96 2.01
C ASN A 50 -11.78 -2.68 1.62
N THR A 51 -10.91 -2.18 2.50
CA THR A 51 -10.01 -1.04 2.22
C THR A 51 -9.14 -1.30 0.98
N LEU A 52 -8.52 -2.48 0.89
CA LEU A 52 -7.69 -2.87 -0.25
C LEU A 52 -8.51 -2.97 -1.53
N MET A 53 -9.72 -3.56 -1.46
CA MET A 53 -10.62 -3.65 -2.61
C MET A 53 -11.03 -2.26 -3.11
N CYS A 54 -11.39 -1.33 -2.20
CA CYS A 54 -11.67 0.06 -2.56
C CYS A 54 -10.45 0.74 -3.19
N PHE A 55 -9.25 0.53 -2.66
CA PHE A 55 -8.01 1.08 -3.20
C PHE A 55 -7.72 0.58 -4.62
N ILE A 56 -7.85 -0.73 -4.86
CA ILE A 56 -7.64 -1.36 -6.17
C ILE A 56 -8.65 -0.82 -7.19
N MET A 57 -9.94 -0.80 -6.84
CA MET A 57 -11.00 -0.29 -7.71
C MET A 57 -10.76 1.18 -8.07
N PHE A 58 -10.36 1.98 -7.08
CA PHE A 58 -10.03 3.38 -7.31
C PHE A 58 -8.82 3.55 -8.24
N ASN A 59 -7.76 2.76 -8.05
CA ASN A 59 -6.58 2.82 -8.90
C ASN A 59 -6.90 2.49 -10.38
N MET A 60 -7.78 1.52 -10.59
CA MET A 60 -8.29 1.19 -11.93
C MET A 60 -9.10 2.36 -12.53
N MET A 61 -10.00 2.98 -11.76
CA MET A 61 -10.76 4.15 -12.24
C MET A 61 -9.87 5.35 -12.57
N CYS A 62 -8.85 5.64 -11.75
CA CYS A 62 -7.88 6.69 -12.04
C CYS A 62 -7.12 6.40 -13.33
N SER A 63 -6.68 5.16 -13.53
CA SER A 63 -5.98 4.77 -14.76
C SER A 63 -6.87 5.02 -15.97
N VAL A 64 -8.14 4.60 -15.92
CA VAL A 64 -9.11 4.82 -17.01
C VAL A 64 -9.36 6.30 -17.28
N MET A 65 -9.43 7.16 -16.26
CA MET A 65 -9.64 8.60 -16.43
C MET A 65 -8.58 9.26 -17.32
N PHE A 66 -7.33 8.77 -17.31
CA PHE A 66 -6.24 9.31 -18.11
C PHE A 66 -6.14 8.72 -19.52
N TYR A 67 -6.70 7.53 -19.73
CA TYR A 67 -6.74 6.87 -21.05
C TYR A 67 -8.07 7.07 -21.78
N ALA A 68 -9.10 7.61 -21.11
CA ALA A 68 -10.40 7.88 -21.72
C ALA A 68 -10.30 9.00 -22.78
N PRO A 69 -10.78 8.79 -24.02
CA PRO A 69 -10.76 9.82 -25.06
C PRO A 69 -11.72 10.97 -24.70
N LEU A 70 -11.23 12.21 -24.79
CA LEU A 70 -11.97 13.44 -24.46
C LEU A 70 -13.02 13.83 -25.52
N THR A 71 -12.92 13.25 -26.72
CA THR A 71 -13.82 13.51 -27.85
C THR A 71 -14.51 12.20 -28.20
N GLY A 72 -15.84 12.21 -28.29
CA GLY A 72 -16.71 11.06 -28.56
C GLY A 72 -16.56 10.44 -29.95
N ASP A 73 -15.40 10.58 -30.59
CA ASP A 73 -15.04 9.80 -31.76
C ASP A 73 -14.62 8.42 -31.26
N SER A 74 -15.61 7.53 -31.20
CA SER A 74 -15.45 6.09 -31.07
C SER A 74 -14.80 5.51 -32.34
N SER A 75 -13.58 5.96 -32.64
CA SER A 75 -12.78 5.47 -33.74
C SER A 75 -11.85 4.41 -33.18
N THR A 76 -12.21 3.15 -33.44
CA THR A 76 -11.45 1.90 -33.34
C THR A 76 -10.33 1.86 -32.30
N ASP A 77 -10.49 0.95 -31.35
CA ASP A 77 -9.61 0.56 -30.24
C ASP A 77 -8.17 0.17 -30.68
N ASP A 78 -7.44 1.09 -31.28
CA ASP A 78 -6.01 0.94 -31.60
C ASP A 78 -5.24 1.29 -30.32
N PHE A 79 -5.02 0.27 -29.50
CA PHE A 79 -4.17 0.38 -28.33
C PHE A 79 -2.71 0.56 -28.77
N ASP A 80 -2.32 1.80 -29.07
CA ASP A 80 -0.93 2.16 -29.32
C ASP A 80 -0.18 2.31 -27.98
N TYR A 81 0.42 1.20 -27.53
CA TYR A 81 1.27 1.15 -26.34
C TYR A 81 2.66 1.71 -26.67
N GLY A 82 2.78 3.03 -26.71
CA GLY A 82 4.05 3.72 -26.92
C GLY A 82 4.66 4.19 -25.61
N PHE A 83 5.81 3.61 -25.22
CA PHE A 83 6.50 4.02 -23.99
C PHE A 83 6.97 5.48 -24.09
N GLY A 84 6.25 6.41 -23.44
CA GLY A 84 6.35 7.84 -23.71
C GLY A 84 6.28 8.71 -22.47
N THR A 85 6.54 10.01 -22.63
CA THR A 85 6.49 10.97 -21.50
C THR A 85 5.10 11.10 -20.88
N ARG A 86 4.05 10.79 -21.65
CA ARG A 86 2.65 10.79 -21.21
C ARG A 86 2.38 9.77 -20.12
N GLU A 87 2.90 8.55 -20.22
CA GLU A 87 2.66 7.50 -19.24
C GLU A 87 3.36 7.80 -17.91
N VAL A 88 4.56 8.40 -17.98
CA VAL A 88 5.29 8.87 -16.80
C VAL A 88 4.47 9.94 -16.07
N TYR A 89 3.91 10.90 -16.81
CA TYR A 89 3.07 11.95 -16.24
C TYR A 89 1.80 11.38 -15.60
N VAL A 90 1.09 10.49 -16.31
CA VAL A 90 -0.10 9.79 -15.80
C VAL A 90 0.22 8.97 -14.56
N SER A 91 1.38 8.31 -14.52
CA SER A 91 1.83 7.51 -13.38
C SER A 91 2.09 8.39 -12.15
N ILE A 92 2.72 9.55 -12.32
CA ILE A 92 2.95 10.52 -11.24
C ILE A 92 1.61 11.06 -10.71
N GLN A 93 0.69 11.44 -11.60
CA GLN A 93 -0.64 11.92 -11.19
C GLN A 93 -1.42 10.84 -10.44
N THR A 94 -1.43 9.61 -10.95
CA THR A 94 -2.10 8.47 -10.31
C THR A 94 -1.46 8.14 -8.96
N LEU A 95 -0.14 8.27 -8.80
CA LEU A 95 0.55 8.11 -7.52
C LEU A 95 0.10 9.14 -6.48
N VAL A 96 -0.02 10.42 -6.88
CA VAL A 96 -0.45 11.49 -5.97
C VAL A 96 -1.89 11.25 -5.51
N ILE A 97 -2.80 10.96 -6.45
CA ILE A 97 -4.21 10.74 -6.14
C ILE A 97 -4.41 9.48 -5.28
N SER A 98 -3.77 8.36 -5.66
CA SER A 98 -3.82 7.12 -4.88
C SER A 98 -3.20 7.28 -3.50
N GLY A 99 -2.14 8.08 -3.34
CA GLY A 99 -1.52 8.41 -2.05
C GLY A 99 -2.48 9.12 -1.09
N VAL A 100 -3.25 10.10 -1.57
CA VAL A 100 -4.26 10.80 -0.74
C VAL A 100 -5.36 9.84 -0.30
N ILE A 101 -5.80 8.94 -1.18
CA ILE A 101 -6.87 7.99 -0.87
C ILE A 101 -6.38 6.89 0.06
N ALA A 102 -5.15 6.42 -0.12
CA ALA A 102 -4.46 5.56 0.83
C ALA A 102 -4.45 6.17 2.24
N PHE A 103 -4.19 7.47 2.36
CA PHE A 103 -4.22 8.18 3.64
C PHE A 103 -5.63 8.24 4.23
N ILE A 104 -6.64 8.62 3.44
CA ILE A 104 -8.05 8.67 3.89
C ILE A 104 -8.51 7.30 4.36
N LEU A 105 -8.26 6.27 3.57
CA LEU A 105 -8.59 4.88 3.88
C LEU A 105 -7.90 4.43 5.19
N CYS A 106 -6.62 4.72 5.36
CA CYS A 106 -5.92 4.41 6.61
C CYS A 106 -6.51 5.15 7.83
N SER A 107 -7.03 6.37 7.64
CA SER A 107 -7.65 7.16 8.71
C SER A 107 -9.06 6.68 9.09
N SER A 108 -9.83 6.16 8.13
CA SER A 108 -11.21 5.69 8.34
C SER A 108 -11.31 4.32 9.02
N PHE A 109 -10.28 3.48 8.90
CA PHE A 109 -10.25 2.13 9.49
C PHE A 109 -9.33 2.03 10.73
N ARG A 110 -8.96 3.18 11.32
CA ARG A 110 -8.26 3.26 12.60
C ARG A 110 -9.25 3.24 13.77
#